data_AF-A0A7V8F8B0-F1
#
_entry.id   AF-A0A7V8F8B0-F1
#
_cell.length_a   1.000
_cell.length_b   1.000
_cell.length_c   1.000
_cell.angle_alpha   90.00
_cell.angle_beta   90.00
_cell.angle_gamma   90.00
#
_symmetry.space_group_name_H-M   'P 1'
#
loop_
_entity.id
_entity.type
_entity.pdbx_description
1 polymer ?
#
loop_
_entity_poly.entity_id
_entity_poly.type
_entity_poly.pdbx_seq_one_letter_code
_entity_poly.pdbx_strand_id
1 'polypeptide(L)'
;MTPDNDDAINALLRAGFDGPVADDGFTDRLMQRLPPRRRPVPWLAVAGAGIGLIAGCLSLWPSPVLHAGWSDWLHNRPSTTAVTLLLVVAGMSLLGLGWGLAESDD
;
A
#
# COMPACT_ATOMS: atom_id res chain seq x y z
N MET A 1 23.28 -7.88 -3.83
CA MET A 1 23.76 -6.49 -3.89
C MET A 1 24.08 -6.07 -2.47
N THR A 2 25.37 -5.90 -2.19
CA THR A 2 25.85 -5.53 -0.85
C THR A 2 25.96 -4.01 -0.82
N PRO A 3 25.31 -3.31 0.12
CA PRO A 3 25.23 -1.84 0.15
C PRO A 3 26.60 -1.15 0.13
N ASP A 4 27.60 -1.82 0.71
CA ASP A 4 29.00 -1.38 0.79
C ASP A 4 29.66 -1.16 -0.59
N ASN A 5 29.27 -1.93 -1.59
CA ASN A 5 29.81 -1.80 -2.95
C ASN A 5 29.18 -0.62 -3.70
N ASP A 6 27.91 -0.32 -3.42
CA ASP A 6 27.21 0.80 -4.03
C ASP A 6 27.73 2.13 -3.48
N ASP A 7 28.07 2.18 -2.19
CA ASP A 7 28.68 3.35 -1.54
C ASP A 7 30.09 3.65 -2.10
N ALA A 8 30.91 2.62 -2.32
CA ALA A 8 32.24 2.78 -2.92
C ALA A 8 32.17 3.28 -4.37
N ILE A 9 31.21 2.79 -5.15
CA ILE A 9 30.97 3.24 -6.52
C ILE A 9 30.46 4.68 -6.53
N ASN A 10 29.55 5.05 -5.62
CA ASN A 10 29.05 6.42 -5.49
C ASN A 10 30.16 7.41 -5.12
N ALA A 11 31.09 7.00 -4.24
CA ALA A 11 32.23 7.81 -3.87
C ALA A 11 33.16 8.07 -5.08
N LEU A 12 33.42 7.05 -5.91
CA LEU A 12 34.22 7.19 -7.12
C LEU A 12 33.53 8.07 -8.18
N LEU A 13 32.22 7.91 -8.37
CA LEU A 13 31.45 8.74 -9.30
C LEU A 13 31.41 10.20 -8.86
N ARG A 14 31.27 10.45 -7.56
CA ARG A 14 31.22 11.81 -7.00
C ARG A 14 32.60 12.48 -6.96
N ALA A 15 33.68 11.71 -6.87
CA ALA A 15 35.05 12.23 -6.98
C ALA A 15 35.41 12.70 -8.41
N GLY A 16 34.77 12.14 -9.44
CA GLY A 16 35.00 12.52 -10.84
C GLY A 16 34.18 13.71 -11.34
N PHE A 17 33.17 14.14 -10.59
CA PHE A 17 32.25 15.22 -10.98
C PHE A 17 32.05 16.19 -9.83
N ASP A 18 32.68 17.37 -9.93
CA ASP A 18 32.79 18.39 -8.87
C ASP A 18 31.51 19.24 -8.67
N GLY A 19 30.36 18.76 -9.16
CA GLY A 19 29.12 19.50 -9.08
C GLY A 19 27.99 18.92 -9.93
N PRO A 20 26.77 19.48 -9.81
CA PRO A 20 25.65 19.12 -10.66
C PRO A 20 26.02 19.37 -12.13
N VAL A 21 26.01 18.30 -12.93
CA VAL A 21 26.21 18.37 -14.38
C VAL A 21 25.11 19.23 -14.98
N ALA A 22 25.47 20.22 -15.80
CA ALA A 22 24.51 21.03 -16.51
C ALA A 22 23.64 20.12 -17.40
N ASP A 23 22.35 20.08 -17.09
CA ASP A 23 21.37 19.21 -17.77
C ASP A 23 21.02 19.73 -19.17
N ASP A 24 21.33 20.99 -19.50
CA ASP A 24 21.00 21.65 -20.79
C ASP A 24 19.53 21.43 -21.23
N GLY A 25 18.62 21.29 -20.27
CA GLY A 25 17.21 21.00 -20.50
C GLY A 25 16.96 19.61 -21.12
N PHE A 26 17.87 18.65 -20.96
CA PHE A 26 17.68 17.26 -21.32
C PHE A 26 16.55 16.65 -20.49
N THR A 27 16.56 16.83 -19.16
CA THR A 27 15.51 16.33 -18.26
C THR A 27 14.16 16.94 -18.60
N ASP A 28 14.12 18.22 -18.96
CA ASP A 28 12.88 18.92 -19.32
C ASP A 28 12.29 18.38 -20.64
N ARG A 29 13.15 18.14 -21.65
CA ARG A 29 12.76 17.50 -22.91
C ARG A 29 12.39 16.02 -22.75
N LEU A 30 13.02 15.32 -21.82
CA LEU A 30 12.70 13.94 -21.46
C LEU A 30 11.32 13.88 -20.81
N MET A 31 11.05 14.74 -19.83
CA MET A 31 9.76 14.84 -19.14
C MET A 31 8.61 15.18 -20.07
N GLN A 32 8.83 16.04 -21.08
CA GLN A 32 7.83 16.35 -22.10
C GLN A 32 7.56 15.19 -23.08
N ARG A 33 8.50 14.25 -23.24
CA ARG A 33 8.38 13.09 -24.14
C ARG A 33 7.95 11.80 -23.44
N LEU A 34 7.97 11.77 -22.12
CA LEU A 34 7.51 10.62 -21.36
C LEU A 34 6.00 10.43 -21.56
N PRO A 35 5.53 9.21 -21.80
CA PRO A 35 4.10 8.94 -21.90
C PRO A 35 3.42 9.34 -20.58
N PRO A 36 2.18 9.85 -20.63
CA PRO A 36 1.47 10.28 -19.44
C PRO A 36 1.44 9.13 -18.43
N ARG A 37 2.03 9.36 -17.24
CA ARG A 37 2.00 8.42 -16.11
C ARG A 37 0.55 8.00 -15.92
N ARG A 38 0.29 6.69 -15.95
CA ARG A 38 -1.07 6.15 -15.72
C ARG A 38 -1.48 6.63 -14.33
N ARG A 39 -2.37 7.61 -14.27
CA ARG A 39 -2.84 8.15 -13.00
C ARG A 39 -3.47 6.99 -12.22
N PRO A 40 -3.13 6.82 -10.93
CA PRO A 40 -3.77 5.82 -10.10
C PRO A 40 -5.27 6.09 -10.18
N VAL A 41 -6.00 5.08 -10.58
CA VAL A 41 -7.41 5.20 -10.92
C VAL A 41 -8.19 5.00 -9.61
N PRO A 42 -8.73 6.05 -8.99
CA PRO A 42 -9.24 5.98 -7.62
C PRO A 42 -10.43 5.02 -7.47
N TRP A 43 -11.18 4.79 -8.55
CA TRP A 43 -12.28 3.82 -8.52
C TRP A 43 -11.80 2.37 -8.40
N LEU A 44 -10.57 2.05 -8.82
CA LEU A 44 -10.00 0.71 -8.70
C LEU A 44 -9.72 0.35 -7.24
N ALA A 45 -9.25 1.33 -6.45
CA ALA A 45 -9.04 1.17 -5.01
C ALA A 45 -10.37 0.95 -4.28
N VAL A 46 -11.40 1.74 -4.61
CA VAL A 46 -12.76 1.57 -4.04
C VAL A 46 -13.36 0.22 -4.45
N ALA A 47 -13.19 -0.19 -5.71
CA ALA A 47 -13.64 -1.50 -6.19
C ALA A 47 -12.91 -2.65 -5.50
N GLY A 48 -11.59 -2.55 -5.33
CA GLY A 48 -10.78 -3.53 -4.59
C GLY A 48 -11.20 -3.67 -3.14
N ALA A 49 -11.45 -2.54 -2.46
CA ALA A 49 -11.98 -2.55 -1.09
C ALA A 49 -13.37 -3.20 -1.00
N GLY A 50 -14.26 -2.89 -1.94
CA GLY A 50 -15.60 -3.50 -2.02
C GLY A 50 -15.54 -5.02 -2.26
N ILE A 51 -14.72 -5.47 -3.21
CA ILE A 51 -14.54 -6.89 -3.50
C ILE A 51 -13.94 -7.63 -2.30
N GLY A 52 -12.93 -7.05 -1.64
CA GLY A 52 -12.32 -7.60 -0.45
C GLY A 52 -13.31 -7.74 0.71
N LEU A 53 -14.17 -6.74 0.93
CA LEU A 53 -15.23 -6.78 1.93
C LEU A 53 -16.23 -7.91 1.64
N ILE A 54 -16.70 -8.00 0.40
CA ILE A 54 -17.68 -9.02 -0.01
C ILE A 54 -17.08 -10.43 0.11
N ALA A 55 -15.85 -10.62 -0.35
CA ALA A 55 -15.14 -11.89 -0.24
C ALA A 55 -14.89 -12.28 1.23
N GLY A 56 -14.54 -11.32 2.10
CA GLY A 56 -14.40 -11.53 3.53
C GLY A 56 -15.71 -11.96 4.19
N CYS A 57 -16.81 -11.27 3.89
CA CYS A 57 -18.14 -11.62 4.38
C CYS A 57 -18.59 -13.01 3.90
N LEU A 58 -18.37 -13.35 2.63
CA LEU A 58 -18.67 -14.66 2.07
C LEU A 58 -17.82 -15.77 2.70
N SER A 59 -16.53 -15.51 2.93
CA SER A 59 -15.62 -16.48 3.54
C SER A 59 -15.95 -16.74 5.01
N LEU A 60 -16.50 -15.75 5.72
CA LEU A 60 -16.93 -15.87 7.11
C LEU A 60 -18.40 -16.32 7.26
N TRP A 61 -19.16 -16.39 6.16
CA TRP A 61 -20.56 -16.83 6.16
C TRP A 61 -20.80 -18.20 6.81
N PRO A 62 -19.99 -19.25 6.55
CA PRO A 62 -20.15 -20.54 7.22
C PRO A 62 -19.58 -20.56 8.66
N SER A 63 -18.98 -19.47 9.14
CA SER A 63 -18.30 -19.44 10.42
C SER A 63 -19.28 -19.14 11.57
N PRO A 64 -19.27 -19.93 12.66
CA PRO A 64 -20.06 -19.64 13.86
C PRO A 64 -19.67 -18.29 14.51
N VAL A 65 -18.48 -17.76 14.17
CA VAL A 65 -17.98 -16.48 14.66
C VAL A 65 -18.82 -15.31 14.15
N LEU A 66 -19.37 -15.39 12.93
CA LEU A 66 -20.17 -14.31 12.37
C LEU A 66 -21.58 -14.27 12.99
N HIS A 67 -22.17 -15.43 13.25
CA HIS A 67 -23.41 -15.54 14.03
C HIS A 67 -23.22 -15.12 15.50
N ALA A 68 -22.14 -15.56 16.15
CA ALA A 68 -21.82 -15.17 17.52
C ALA A 68 -21.62 -13.66 17.62
N GLY A 69 -20.84 -13.06 16.72
CA GLY A 69 -20.61 -11.61 16.68
C GLY A 69 -21.89 -10.80 16.42
N TRP A 70 -22.80 -11.29 15.56
CA TRP A 70 -24.09 -10.63 15.32
C TRP A 70 -24.98 -10.68 16.57
N SER A 71 -25.02 -11.84 17.24
CA SER A 71 -25.77 -11.99 18.49
C SER A 71 -25.19 -11.14 19.61
N ASP A 72 -23.86 -11.06 19.72
CA ASP A 72 -23.15 -10.28 20.74
C ASP A 72 -23.34 -8.78 20.56
N TRP A 73 -23.40 -8.32 19.31
CA TRP A 73 -23.72 -6.93 18.98
C TRP A 73 -25.15 -6.57 19.39
N LEU A 74 -26.11 -7.48 19.16
CA LEU A 74 -27.50 -7.33 19.62
C LEU A 74 -27.64 -7.36 21.16
N HIS A 75 -26.78 -8.09 21.85
CA HIS A 75 -26.81 -8.20 23.32
C HIS A 75 -25.88 -7.19 24.03
N ASN A 76 -25.26 -6.29 23.28
CA ASN A 76 -24.35 -5.23 23.76
C ASN A 76 -23.19 -5.77 24.63
N ARG A 77 -22.75 -7.01 24.37
CA ARG A 77 -21.63 -7.66 25.07
C ARG A 77 -20.57 -8.02 24.04
N PRO A 78 -19.55 -7.16 23.82
CA PRO A 78 -18.50 -7.48 22.86
C PRO A 78 -17.69 -8.67 23.38
N SER A 79 -17.93 -9.85 22.82
CA SER A 79 -17.12 -11.03 23.09
C SER A 79 -15.68 -10.81 22.61
N THR A 80 -14.73 -11.44 23.32
CA THR A 80 -13.30 -11.43 23.00
C THR A 80 -13.03 -11.81 21.53
N THR A 81 -13.82 -12.73 20.96
CA THR A 81 -13.73 -13.11 19.54
C THR A 81 -14.09 -11.97 18.59
N ALA A 82 -15.13 -11.20 18.89
CA ALA A 82 -15.52 -10.04 18.09
C ALA A 82 -14.42 -8.97 18.10
N VAL A 83 -13.79 -8.74 19.27
CA VAL A 83 -12.66 -7.81 19.40
C VAL A 83 -11.45 -8.28 18.60
N THR A 84 -11.11 -9.57 18.65
CA THR A 84 -9.99 -10.11 17.86
C THR A 84 -10.24 -9.99 16.36
N LEU A 85 -11.48 -10.21 15.90
CA LEU A 85 -11.84 -10.11 14.49
C LEU A 85 -11.75 -8.65 14.01
N LEU A 86 -12.22 -7.70 14.82
CA LEU A 86 -12.06 -6.26 14.57
C LEU A 86 -10.58 -5.86 14.47
N LEU A 87 -9.73 -6.38 15.36
CA LEU A 87 -8.30 -6.11 15.35
C LEU A 87 -7.62 -6.65 14.09
N VAL A 88 -8.00 -7.85 13.65
CA VAL A 88 -7.50 -8.45 12.40
C VAL A 88 -7.93 -7.62 11.20
N VAL A 89 -9.21 -7.21 11.12
CA VAL A 89 -9.71 -6.35 10.04
C VAL A 89 -8.97 -5.00 10.03
N ALA A 90 -8.82 -4.36 11.19
CA ALA A 90 -8.09 -3.10 11.31
C ALA A 90 -6.61 -3.24 10.90
N GLY A 91 -5.95 -4.32 11.30
CA GLY A 91 -4.57 -4.63 10.91
C GLY A 91 -4.42 -4.83 9.41
N MET A 92 -5.34 -5.59 8.79
CA MET A 92 -5.34 -5.80 7.34
C MET A 92 -5.65 -4.51 6.56
N SER A 93 -6.54 -3.66 7.07
CA SER A 93 -6.80 -2.34 6.48
C SER A 93 -5.59 -1.41 6.58
N LEU A 94 -4.87 -1.41 7.70
CA LEU A 94 -3.63 -0.63 7.87
C LEU A 94 -2.53 -1.11 6.93
N LEU A 95 -2.36 -2.43 6.77
CA LEU A 95 -1.43 -3.01 5.81
C LEU A 95 -1.78 -2.62 4.37
N GLY A 96 -3.07 -2.68 4.01
CA GLY A 96 -3.54 -2.23 2.70
C GLY A 96 -3.30 -0.74 2.45
N LEU A 97 -3.53 0.11 3.47
CA LEU A 97 -3.23 1.55 3.38
C LEU A 97 -1.72 1.80 3.25
N GLY A 98 -0.89 1.10 4.02
CA GLY A 98 0.56 1.21 3.93
C GLY A 98 1.09 0.79 2.56
N TRP A 99 0.53 -0.27 1.98
CA TRP A 99 0.86 -0.69 0.61
C TRP A 99 0.43 0.34 -0.43
N GLY A 100 -0.79 0.89 -0.30
CA GLY A 100 -1.29 1.91 -1.23
C GLY A 100 -0.51 3.22 -1.17
N LEU A 101 -0.03 3.61 0.02
CA LEU A 101 0.85 4.76 0.22
C LEU A 101 2.23 4.52 -0.41
N ALA A 102 2.83 3.35 -0.18
CA ALA A 102 4.13 2.99 -0.76
C ALA A 102 4.10 2.97 -2.30
N GLU A 103 3.06 2.38 -2.90
CA GLU A 103 2.88 2.36 -4.36
C GLU A 103 2.63 3.76 -4.95
N SER A 104 2.10 4.70 -4.16
CA SER A 104 1.86 6.07 -4.62
C SER A 104 3.08 7.00 -4.51
N ASP A 105 4.09 6.60 -3.72
CA ASP A 105 5.34 7.34 -3.53
C ASP A 105 6.42 6.96 -4.58
N ASP A 106 6.30 5.81 -5.25
CA ASP A 106 7.13 5.40 -6.41
C ASP A 106 6.65 6.02 -7.75
#